data_AF-A0A414J0F2-F1
#
_entry.id   AF-A0A414J0F2-F1
#
_cell.length_a   1.000
_cell.length_b   1.000
_cell.length_c   1.000
_cell.angle_alpha   90.00
_cell.angle_beta   90.00
_cell.angle_gamma   90.00
#
_symmetry.space_group_name_H-M   'P 1'
#
loop_
_entity.id
_entity.type
_entity.pdbx_description
1 polymer ?
#
loop_
_entity_poly.entity_id
_entity_poly.type
_entity_poly.pdbx_seq_one_letter_code
_entity_poly.pdbx_strand_id
1 'polypeptide(L)' 'MAAAIYEYQADCDGEWGELSLNFEAKTAAIIRLADWDTIKSNKYAKAAISYLLYCKNENCPKDIVIPFEY' A
#
# COMPACT_ATOMS: atom_id res chain seq x y z
N MET A 1 -15.42 10.42 7.41
CA MET A 1 -14.99 9.16 6.74
C MET A 1 -14.14 9.52 5.53
N ALA A 2 -12.89 9.91 5.78
CA ALA A 2 -11.88 10.17 4.76
C ALA A 2 -11.06 8.89 4.55
N ALA A 3 -11.61 7.99 3.71
CA ALA A 3 -10.85 6.87 3.18
C ALA A 3 -10.19 7.31 1.86
N ALA A 4 -8.88 7.14 1.76
CA ALA A 4 -8.12 7.34 0.54
C ALA A 4 -7.81 6.00 -0.09
N ILE A 5 -7.90 5.93 -1.41
CA ILE A 5 -7.49 4.75 -2.18
C ILE A 5 -6.05 4.98 -2.65
N TYR A 6 -5.20 4.01 -2.38
CA TYR A 6 -3.81 3.96 -2.78
C TYR A 6 -3.60 2.80 -3.74
N GLU A 7 -3.01 3.10 -4.87
CA GLU A 7 -2.59 2.09 -5.84
C GLU A 7 -1.12 1.80 -5.59
N TYR A 8 -0.75 0.52 -5.59
CA TYR A 8 0.64 0.08 -5.48
C TYR A 8 0.94 -0.93 -6.57
N GLN A 9 2.15 -0.84 -7.10
CA GLN A 9 2.64 -1.75 -8.12
C GLN A 9 3.75 -2.61 -7.51
N ALA A 10 3.59 -3.93 -7.59
CA ALA A 10 4.56 -4.89 -7.05
C ALA A 10 5.58 -5.36 -8.10
N ASP A 11 5.20 -5.35 -9.39
CA ASP A 11 6.07 -5.70 -10.50
C ASP A 11 5.96 -4.64 -11.61
N CYS A 12 7.06 -4.32 -12.28
CA CYS A 12 7.11 -3.25 -13.28
C CYS A 12 6.39 -3.61 -14.61
N ASP A 13 5.78 -4.80 -14.71
CA ASP A 13 5.25 -5.41 -15.92
C ASP A 13 3.74 -5.80 -15.81
N GLY A 14 3.09 -5.67 -14.64
CA GLY A 14 1.76 -6.25 -14.38
C GLY A 14 0.69 -5.33 -13.76
N GLU A 15 -0.32 -5.97 -13.15
CA GLU A 15 -1.54 -5.33 -12.66
C GLU A 15 -1.31 -4.48 -11.40
N TRP A 16 -2.06 -3.40 -11.25
CA TRP A 16 -1.98 -2.58 -10.04
C TRP A 16 -2.82 -3.18 -8.92
N GLY A 17 -2.27 -3.16 -7.71
CA GLY A 17 -2.97 -3.52 -6.49
C GLY A 17 -3.61 -2.28 -5.87
N GLU A 18 -4.72 -2.48 -5.16
CA GLU A 18 -5.51 -1.42 -4.55
C GLU A 18 -5.56 -1.59 -3.04
N LEU A 19 -5.31 -0.51 -2.33
CA LEU A 19 -5.31 -0.42 -0.88
C LEU A 19 -6.27 0.70 -0.46
N SER A 20 -7.11 0.44 0.53
CA SER A 20 -7.91 1.48 1.16
C SER A 20 -7.23 1.89 2.46
N LEU A 21 -6.85 3.15 2.58
CA LEU A 21 -6.31 3.72 3.81
C LEU A 21 -7.35 4.63 4.45
N ASN A 22 -7.65 4.37 5.71
CA ASN A 22 -8.48 5.21 6.54
C ASN A 22 -7.59 5.97 7.53
N PHE A 23 -7.40 7.27 7.26
CA PHE A 23 -6.58 8.13 8.10
C PHE A 23 -7.19 8.40 9.47
N GLU A 24 -8.53 8.48 9.56
CA GLU A 24 -9.23 8.73 10.83
C GLU A 24 -9.13 7.52 11.76
N ALA A 25 -9.32 6.32 11.21
CA ALA A 25 -9.22 5.07 11.95
C ALA A 25 -7.78 4.55 12.07
N LYS A 26 -6.82 5.15 11.36
CA LYS A 26 -5.44 4.64 11.17
C LYS A 26 -5.44 3.15 10.86
N THR A 27 -6.30 2.77 9.91
CA THR A 27 -6.42 1.40 9.44
C THR A 27 -6.24 1.39 7.94
N ALA A 28 -5.71 0.30 7.42
CA ALA A 28 -5.69 0.09 5.99
C ALA A 28 -6.15 -1.33 5.66
N ALA A 29 -6.80 -1.47 4.51
CA ALA A 29 -7.32 -2.71 4.00
C ALA A 29 -6.80 -2.95 2.59
N ILE A 30 -6.49 -4.19 2.26
CA ILE A 30 -6.14 -4.59 0.92
C ILE A 30 -7.44 -4.86 0.17
N ILE A 31 -7.71 -4.05 -0.85
CA ILE A 31 -8.88 -4.23 -1.71
C ILE A 31 -8.53 -5.20 -2.84
N ARG A 32 -7.33 -5.03 -3.41
CA ARG A 32 -6.83 -5.85 -4.52
C ARG A 32 -5.32 -6.05 -4.42
N LEU A 33 -4.86 -7.24 -4.77
CA LEU A 33 -3.44 -7.55 -4.85
C LEU A 33 -2.91 -7.32 -6.28
N ALA A 34 -1.68 -6.80 -6.38
CA ALA A 34 -1.05 -6.37 -7.63
C ALA A 34 -0.45 -7.52 -8.50
N ASP A 35 -0.73 -8.80 -8.23
CA ASP A 35 -0.08 -9.89 -8.98
C ASP A 35 -0.83 -11.24 -8.84
N TRP A 36 -0.52 -12.19 -9.74
CA TRP A 36 -0.96 -13.59 -9.70
C TRP A 36 -0.46 -14.32 -8.43
N ASP A 37 0.73 -13.99 -7.94
CA ASP A 37 1.27 -14.51 -6.68
C ASP A 37 0.83 -13.64 -5.49
N THR A 38 -0.34 -13.99 -4.97
CA THR A 38 -0.95 -13.32 -3.81
C THR A 38 -0.07 -13.35 -2.55
N ILE A 39 0.93 -14.24 -2.48
CA ILE A 39 1.83 -14.36 -1.32
C ILE A 39 2.85 -13.22 -1.32
N LYS A 40 3.49 -12.95 -2.48
CA LYS A 40 4.42 -11.82 -2.63
C LYS A 40 3.71 -10.48 -2.51
N SER A 41 2.61 -10.28 -3.25
CA SER A 41 1.85 -9.02 -3.23
C SER A 41 1.30 -8.66 -1.85
N ASN A 42 0.89 -9.64 -1.03
CA ASN A 42 0.42 -9.36 0.33
C ASN A 42 1.55 -8.84 1.24
N LYS A 43 2.79 -9.30 1.04
CA LYS A 43 3.95 -8.80 1.80
C LYS A 43 4.23 -7.33 1.46
N TYR A 44 4.16 -6.97 0.18
CA TYR A 44 4.31 -5.58 -0.27
C TYR A 44 3.18 -4.68 0.22
N ALA A 45 1.93 -5.13 0.08
CA ALA A 45 0.75 -4.43 0.57
C ALA A 45 0.82 -4.13 2.07
N LYS A 46 1.16 -5.14 2.90
CA LYS A 46 1.29 -4.96 4.35
C LYS A 46 2.43 -4.01 4.73
N ALA A 47 3.53 -4.03 4.00
CA ALA A 47 4.64 -3.11 4.23
C ALA A 47 4.26 -1.67 3.88
N ALA A 48 3.60 -1.45 2.74
CA ALA A 48 3.09 -0.15 2.34
C ALA A 48 2.10 0.39 3.37
N ILE A 49 1.16 -0.44 3.82
CA ILE A 49 0.22 -0.12 4.90
C ILE A 49 0.96 0.28 6.17
N SER A 50 1.93 -0.53 6.63
CA SER A 50 2.66 -0.25 7.87
C SER A 50 3.41 1.09 7.78
N TYR A 51 3.99 1.39 6.61
CA TYR A 51 4.66 2.67 6.38
C TYR A 51 3.66 3.84 6.41
N LEU A 52 2.54 3.70 5.71
CA LEU A 52 1.46 4.71 5.67
C LEU A 52 0.87 4.96 7.07
N LEU A 53 0.72 3.92 7.90
CA LEU A 53 0.22 4.03 9.27
C LEU A 53 1.24 4.61 10.25
N TYR A 54 2.53 4.29 10.06
CA TYR A 54 3.61 4.84 10.87
C TYR A 54 3.87 6.32 10.55
N CYS A 55 3.64 6.69 9.30
CA CYS A 55 3.73 8.07 8.87
C CYS A 55 2.63 8.93 9.54
N LYS A 56 3.02 9.88 10.39
CA LYS A 56 2.11 10.93 10.86
C LYS A 56 1.74 11.78 9.64
N ASN A 57 0.44 11.84 9.30
CA ASN A 57 -0.19 12.56 8.19
C ASN A 57 0.53 13.81 7.64
N GLU A 58 1.23 14.58 8.47
CA GLU A 58 1.97 15.79 8.09
C GLU A 58 3.29 15.54 7.32
N ASN A 59 3.83 14.32 7.37
CA ASN A 59 5.07 13.94 6.67
C ASN A 59 4.87 12.85 5.61
N CYS A 60 3.63 12.51 5.26
CA CYS A 60 3.40 11.43 4.31
C CYS A 60 3.61 11.92 2.89
N PRO A 61 4.58 11.34 2.16
CA PRO A 61 4.84 11.75 0.80
C PRO A 61 3.63 11.37 -0.08
N LYS A 62 3.36 12.18 -1.11
CA LYS A 62 2.26 11.94 -2.06
C LYS A 62 2.47 10.65 -2.86
N ASP A 63 3.74 10.32 -3.07
CA ASP A 63 4.25 9.15 -3.76
C ASP A 63 5.31 8.48 -2.89
N ILE A 64 5.31 7.15 -2.84
CA ILE A 64 6.32 6.40 -2.10
C ILE A 64 6.80 5.21 -2.91
N VAL A 65 8.12 5.12 -3.04
CA VAL A 65 8.78 3.94 -3.62
C VAL A 65 9.52 3.26 -2.48
N ILE A 66 9.11 2.04 -2.14
CA ILE A 66 9.77 1.24 -1.11
C ILE A 66 10.71 0.27 -1.82
N PRO A 67 12.04 0.47 -1.78
CA PRO A 67 12.97 -0.50 -2.31
C PRO A 67 12.94 -1.76 -1.44
N PHE A 68 12.80 -2.92 -2.08
CA PHE A 68 12.90 -4.22 -1.42
C PHE A 68 14.09 -4.98 -1.98
N GLU A 69 14.99 -5.40 -1.09
CA GLU A 69 16.00 -6.41 -1.40
C GLU A 69 15.38 -7.80 -1.23
N TYR A 70 15.64 -8.69 -2.19
CA TYR A 70 15.10 -10.06 -2.24
C TYR A 70 15.92 -11.03 -1.38
#